data_AF-A0A8T3MPP0-F1
#
_entry.id   AF-A0A8T3MPP0-F1
#
_cell.length_a   1.000
_cell.length_b   1.000
_cell.length_c   1.000
_cell.angle_alpha   90.00
_cell.angle_beta   90.00
_cell.angle_gamma   90.00
#
_symmetry.space_group_name_H-M   'P 1'
#
loop_
_entity.id
_entity.type
_entity.pdbx_description
1 polymer ?
#
loop_
_entity_poly.entity_id
_entity_poly.type
_entity_poly.pdbx_seq_one_letter_code
_entity_poly.pdbx_strand_id
1 'polypeptide(L)'
;MADDWRTPDAEALFAAIIRLATPDETVRFFRDLCTISELRDMTQRWAVVRLLDGGMHYAEISRTTGASTATITRIASWLHRGEGGYRAMLDRIASESAALAEAGIPQKDAPPDPQAEAAGPR
;
A
#
# COMPACT_ATOMS: atom_id res chain seq x y z
N MET A 1 9.17 27.57 3.42
CA MET A 1 10.18 26.49 3.48
C MET A 1 9.50 25.27 2.92
N ALA A 2 9.94 24.76 1.76
CA ALA A 2 9.49 23.44 1.34
C ALA A 2 9.98 22.46 2.41
N ASP A 3 9.09 21.60 2.89
CA ASP A 3 9.43 20.59 3.89
C ASP A 3 10.32 19.55 3.20
N ASP A 4 11.64 19.75 3.28
CA ASP A 4 12.61 18.87 2.63
C ASP A 4 12.81 17.64 3.51
N TRP A 5 11.93 16.66 3.32
CA TRP A 5 11.99 15.36 4.00
C TRP A 5 13.16 14.49 3.51
N ARG A 6 13.86 14.86 2.42
CA ARG A 6 15.01 14.13 1.85
C ARG A 6 16.30 14.49 2.59
N THR A 7 16.33 14.20 3.88
CA THR A 7 17.52 14.37 4.73
C THR A 7 18.49 13.20 4.57
N PRO A 8 19.78 13.35 4.98
CA PRO A 8 20.71 12.22 5.02
C PRO A 8 20.20 11.03 5.84
N ASP A 9 19.47 11.29 6.93
CA ASP A 9 18.86 10.23 7.74
C ASP A 9 17.73 9.52 6.98
N ALA A 10 16.94 10.25 6.19
CA ALA A 10 15.92 9.65 5.33
C ALA A 10 16.57 8.77 4.25
N GLU A 11 17.63 9.26 3.60
CA GLU A 11 18.40 8.47 2.62
C GLU A 11 19.00 7.20 3.24
N ALA A 12 19.57 7.30 4.45
CA ALA A 12 20.09 6.15 5.19
C ALA A 12 18.99 5.13 5.51
N LEU A 13 17.80 5.60 5.91
CA LEU A 13 16.64 4.74 6.15
C LEU A 13 16.19 4.02 4.88
N PHE A 14 16.03 4.71 3.74
CA PHE A 14 15.64 4.04 2.48
C PHE A 14 16.70 3.04 2.01
N ALA A 15 17.98 3.37 2.20
CA ALA A 15 19.06 2.45 1.91
C ALA A 15 18.97 1.17 2.77
N ALA A 16 18.54 1.27 4.03
CA ALA A 16 18.28 0.11 4.87
C ALA A 16 17.06 -0.71 4.37
N ILE A 17 15.95 -0.03 4.03
CA ILE A 17 14.73 -0.69 3.53
C ILE A 17 14.99 -1.50 2.25
N ILE A 18 15.81 -0.99 1.33
CA ILE A 18 16.15 -1.67 0.06
C ILE A 18 16.96 -2.97 0.29
N ARG A 19 17.60 -3.14 1.45
CA ARG A 19 18.42 -4.32 1.79
C ARG A 19 17.63 -5.47 2.41
N LEU A 20 16.36 -5.28 2.74
CA LEU A 20 15.51 -6.33 3.30
C LEU A 20 15.28 -7.44 2.27
N ALA A 21 15.55 -8.70 2.65
CA ALA A 21 15.54 -9.82 1.71
C ALA A 21 14.28 -10.68 1.81
N THR A 22 13.60 -10.68 2.97
CA THR A 22 12.44 -11.54 3.20
C THR A 22 11.24 -10.79 3.79
N PRO A 23 10.01 -11.33 3.63
CA PRO A 23 8.82 -10.77 4.27
C PRO A 23 8.93 -10.72 5.80
N ASP A 24 9.51 -11.74 6.43
CA ASP A 24 9.67 -11.78 7.90
C ASP A 24 10.62 -10.69 8.40
N GLU A 25 11.76 -10.50 7.72
CA GLU A 25 12.69 -9.39 8.02
C GLU A 25 11.99 -8.03 7.90
N THR A 26 11.16 -7.86 6.86
CA THR A 26 10.40 -6.63 6.64
C THR A 26 9.40 -6.39 7.77
N VAL A 27 8.61 -7.39 8.15
CA VAL A 27 7.64 -7.28 9.25
C VAL A 27 8.32 -6.91 10.56
N ARG A 28 9.42 -7.59 10.89
CA ARG A 28 10.20 -7.30 12.11
C ARG A 28 10.77 -5.88 12.09
N PHE A 29 11.41 -5.47 11.00
CA PHE A 29 12.01 -4.14 10.86
C PHE A 29 10.98 -3.02 11.03
N PHE A 30 9.83 -3.11 10.35
CA PHE A 30 8.78 -2.11 10.45
C PHE A 30 8.05 -2.12 11.80
N ARG A 31 7.98 -3.26 12.49
CA ARG A 31 7.47 -3.32 13.86
C ARG A 31 8.40 -2.63 14.85
N ASP A 32 9.72 -2.72 14.67
CA ASP A 32 10.68 -2.01 15.51
C ASP A 32 10.73 -0.51 15.19
N LEU A 33 10.65 -0.14 13.92
CA LEU A 33 10.73 1.25 13.45
C LEU A 33 9.48 2.08 13.79
N CYS A 34 8.29 1.49 13.66
CA CYS A 34 7.02 2.22 13.74
C CYS A 34 6.21 1.84 14.98
N THR A 35 5.35 2.73 15.43
CA THR A 35 4.25 2.42 16.35
C THR A 35 3.14 1.63 15.64
N ILE A 36 2.25 1.00 16.42
CA ILE A 36 1.10 0.28 15.87
C ILE A 36 0.15 1.21 15.10
N SER A 37 -0.02 2.45 15.56
CA SER A 37 -0.83 3.47 14.87
C SER A 37 -0.22 3.86 13.53
N GLU A 38 1.09 4.08 13.45
CA GLU A 38 1.75 4.44 12.18
C GLU A 38 1.65 3.30 11.16
N LEU A 39 1.81 2.05 11.59
CA LEU A 39 1.59 0.89 10.71
C LEU A 39 0.15 0.82 10.21
N ARG A 40 -0.83 1.02 11.08
CA ARG A 40 -2.26 1.07 10.69
C ARG A 40 -2.55 2.19 9.71
N ASP A 41 -1.93 3.35 9.90
CA ASP A 41 -2.07 4.48 8.97
C ASP A 41 -1.47 4.15 7.60
N MET A 42 -0.29 3.52 7.57
CA MET A 42 0.34 3.07 6.32
C MET A 42 -0.50 2.03 5.59
N THR A 43 -1.00 1.02 6.30
CA THR A 43 -1.83 -0.03 5.69
C THR A 43 -3.19 0.50 5.24
N GLN A 44 -3.82 1.40 6.00
CA GLN A 44 -5.06 2.06 5.58
C GLN A 44 -4.84 2.88 4.30
N ARG A 45 -3.73 3.65 4.20
CA ARG A 45 -3.38 4.39 2.98
C ARG A 45 -3.22 3.46 1.78
N TRP A 46 -2.52 2.35 1.96
CA TRP A 46 -2.32 1.36 0.90
C TRP A 46 -3.64 0.71 0.47
N ALA A 47 -4.51 0.34 1.41
CA ALA A 47 -5.84 -0.21 1.13
C ALA A 47 -6.68 0.78 0.32
N VAL A 48 -6.72 2.06 0.71
CA VAL A 48 -7.42 3.11 -0.04
C VAL A 48 -6.89 3.22 -1.46
N VAL A 49 -5.56 3.21 -1.66
CA VAL A 49 -4.94 3.26 -2.99
C VAL A 49 -5.38 2.09 -3.88
N ARG A 50 -5.37 0.86 -3.36
CA ARG A 50 -5.80 -0.33 -4.10
C ARG A 50 -7.28 -0.26 -4.49
N LEU A 51 -8.14 0.20 -3.57
CA LEU A 51 -9.58 0.31 -3.84
C LEU A 51 -9.90 1.42 -4.85
N LEU A 52 -9.19 2.55 -4.79
CA LEU A 52 -9.29 3.62 -5.78
C LEU A 52 -8.88 3.12 -7.17
N ASP A 53 -7.78 2.38 -7.27
CA ASP A 53 -7.32 1.81 -8.52
C ASP A 53 -8.30 0.77 -9.08
N GLY A 54 -8.95 0.00 -8.21
CA GLY A 54 -10.06 -0.89 -8.55
C GLY A 54 -11.38 -0.19 -8.91
N GLY A 55 -11.41 1.15 -8.98
CA GLY A 55 -12.58 1.92 -9.40
C GLY A 55 -13.67 2.11 -8.34
N MET A 56 -13.40 1.80 -7.07
CA MET A 56 -14.38 1.91 -6.00
C MET A 56 -14.71 3.38 -5.68
N HIS A 57 -15.99 3.66 -5.41
CA HIS A 57 -16.44 5.00 -5.03
C HIS A 57 -16.06 5.36 -3.59
N TYR A 58 -15.79 6.65 -3.34
CA TYR A 58 -15.25 7.14 -2.06
C TYR A 58 -16.11 6.78 -0.84
N ALA A 59 -17.43 6.80 -0.98
CA ALA A 59 -18.35 6.45 0.11
C ALA A 59 -18.18 4.98 0.55
N GLU A 60 -17.89 4.09 -0.39
CA GLU A 60 -17.67 2.68 -0.10
C GLU A 60 -16.28 2.46 0.49
N ILE A 61 -15.25 3.08 -0.08
CA ILE A 61 -13.89 3.09 0.47
C ILE A 61 -13.90 3.56 1.93
N SER A 62 -14.65 4.61 2.24
CA SER A 62 -14.77 5.13 3.61
C SER A 62 -15.36 4.09 4.56
N ARG A 63 -16.43 3.39 4.16
CA ARG A 63 -17.05 2.33 4.97
C ARG A 63 -16.11 1.14 5.18
N THR A 64 -15.40 0.72 4.13
CA THR A 64 -14.52 -0.47 4.17
C THR A 64 -13.24 -0.20 4.95
N THR A 65 -12.62 0.96 4.75
CA THR A 65 -11.30 1.27 5.33
C THR A 65 -11.37 2.05 6.63
N GLY A 66 -12.50 2.67 6.95
CA GLY A 66 -12.64 3.62 8.05
C GLY A 66 -11.99 4.99 7.78
N ALA A 67 -11.41 5.21 6.59
CA ALA A 67 -10.82 6.49 6.24
C ALA A 67 -11.91 7.55 5.98
N SER A 68 -11.67 8.79 6.41
CA SER A 68 -12.57 9.91 6.10
C SER A 68 -12.48 10.31 4.63
N THR A 69 -13.55 10.88 4.08
CA THR A 69 -13.58 11.39 2.70
C THR A 69 -12.45 12.38 2.40
N ALA A 70 -12.10 13.23 3.38
CA ALA A 70 -10.98 14.17 3.25
C ALA A 70 -9.62 13.45 3.15
N THR A 71 -9.42 12.37 3.92
CA THR A 71 -8.24 11.52 3.83
C THR A 71 -8.17 10.79 2.48
N ILE A 72 -9.28 10.20 2.03
CA ILE A 72 -9.36 9.52 0.73
C ILE A 72 -9.03 10.50 -0.40
N THR A 73 -9.57 11.73 -0.35
CA THR A 73 -9.30 12.77 -1.36
C THR A 73 -7.81 13.14 -1.42
N ARG A 74 -7.16 13.28 -0.26
CA ARG A 74 -5.71 13.55 -0.21
C ARG A 74 -4.92 12.39 -0.81
N ILE A 75 -5.25 11.15 -0.46
CA ILE A 75 -4.59 9.95 -0.98
C ILE A 75 -4.76 9.84 -2.50
N ALA A 76 -5.98 10.07 -3.02
CA ALA A 76 -6.27 10.08 -4.46
C ALA A 76 -5.43 11.14 -5.20
N SER A 77 -5.24 12.32 -4.60
CA SER A 77 -4.36 13.34 -5.18
C SER A 77 -2.91 12.87 -5.27
N TRP A 78 -2.39 12.15 -4.26
CA TRP A 78 -1.04 11.56 -4.32
C TRP A 78 -0.94 10.40 -5.31
N LEU A 79 -1.98 9.59 -5.46
CA LEU A 79 -2.04 8.53 -6.45
C LEU A 79 -1.97 9.08 -7.89
N HIS A 80 -2.65 10.19 -8.17
CA HIS A 80 -2.73 10.74 -9.53
C HIS A 80 -1.70 11.82 -9.86
N ARG A 81 -1.21 12.57 -8.86
CA ARG A 81 -0.37 13.76 -9.05
C ARG A 81 0.83 13.83 -8.10
N GLY A 82 1.15 12.74 -7.42
CA GLY A 82 2.32 12.64 -6.54
C GLY A 82 3.60 12.24 -7.28
N GLU A 83 4.57 11.70 -6.54
CA GLU A 83 5.86 11.22 -7.06
C GLU A 83 5.77 9.89 -7.86
N GLY A 84 4.56 9.40 -8.17
CA GLY A 84 4.34 8.20 -8.98
C GLY A 84 4.57 6.85 -8.29
N GLY A 85 5.06 6.82 -7.04
CA GLY A 85 5.38 5.58 -6.33
C GLY A 85 4.21 4.59 -6.17
N TYR A 86 2.99 5.07 -5.93
CA TYR A 86 1.82 4.20 -5.84
C TYR A 86 1.52 3.51 -7.16
N ARG A 87 1.49 4.26 -8.28
CA ARG A 87 1.23 3.71 -9.61
C ARG A 87 2.27 2.67 -9.98
N ALA A 88 3.55 2.98 -9.81
CA ALA A 88 4.64 2.06 -10.12
C ALA A 88 4.54 0.71 -9.37
N MET A 89 4.11 0.74 -8.10
CA MET A 89 3.95 -0.49 -7.32
C MET A 89 2.68 -1.27 -7.70
N LEU A 90 1.56 -0.57 -7.96
CA LEU A 90 0.33 -1.22 -8.45
C LEU A 90 0.58 -1.94 -9.77
N ASP A 91 1.24 -1.27 -10.72
CA ASP A 91 1.55 -1.83 -12.04
C ASP A 91 2.47 -3.05 -11.93
N ARG A 92 3.48 -3.01 -11.04
CA ARG A 92 4.37 -4.14 -10.77
C ARG A 92 3.60 -5.35 -10.23
N ILE A 93 2.77 -5.15 -9.21
CA ILE A 93 1.97 -6.23 -8.60
C ILE A 93 1.01 -6.84 -9.63
N ALA A 94 0.37 -6.02 -10.45
CA ALA A 94 -0.52 -6.48 -11.51
C ALA A 94 0.24 -7.33 -12.55
N SER A 95 1.44 -6.89 -12.96
CA SER A 95 2.29 -7.63 -13.89
C SER A 95 2.75 -8.97 -13.33
N GLU A 96 3.17 -9.02 -12.06
CA GLU A 96 3.58 -10.25 -11.39
C GLU A 96 2.40 -11.23 -11.29
N SER A 97 1.21 -10.72 -10.95
CA SER A 97 -0.01 -11.54 -10.87
C SER A 97 -0.39 -12.13 -12.22
N ALA A 98 -0.25 -11.37 -13.32
CA ALA A 98 -0.50 -11.86 -14.67
C ALA A 98 0.51 -12.96 -15.08
N ALA A 99 1.80 -12.77 -14.78
CA ALA A 99 2.84 -13.76 -15.08
C ALA A 99 2.61 -15.08 -14.33
N LEU A 100 2.19 -15.03 -13.06
CA LEU A 100 1.85 -16.22 -12.27
C LEU A 100 0.62 -16.96 -12.83
N ALA A 101 -0.39 -16.20 -13.27
CA ALA A 101 -1.59 -16.77 -13.89
C ALA A 101 -1.27 -17.48 -15.22
N GLU A 102 -0.41 -16.88 -16.06
CA GLU A 102 0.06 -17.49 -17.31
C GLU A 102 0.91 -18.74 -17.07
N ALA A 103 1.66 -18.81 -15.97
CA ALA A 103 2.47 -19.96 -15.57
C ALA A 103 1.67 -21.09 -14.89
N GLY A 104 0.37 -20.91 -14.63
CA GLY A 104 -0.49 -21.91 -14.00
C GLY A 104 -0.17 -22.18 -12.52
N ILE A 105 0.46 -21.24 -11.82
CA ILE A 105 0.84 -21.37 -10.39
C ILE A 105 -0.30 -20.84 -9.51
N PRO A 106 -0.86 -21.63 -8.57
CA PRO A 106 -2.02 -21.22 -7.77
C PRO A 106 -1.71 -20.06 -6.81
N GLN A 107 -2.68 -19.13 -6.71
CA GLN A 107 -2.66 -17.86 -5.99
C GLN A 107 -2.73 -18.01 -4.44
N LYS A 108 -1.76 -18.67 -3.82
CA LYS A 108 -1.71 -18.82 -2.34
C LYS A 108 -0.85 -17.74 -1.66
N ASP A 109 0.09 -17.13 -2.39
CA ASP A 109 1.08 -16.19 -1.83
C ASP A 109 0.90 -14.74 -2.33
N ALA A 110 -0.19 -14.46 -3.07
CA ALA A 110 -0.49 -13.10 -3.55
C ALA A 110 -1.10 -12.23 -2.42
N PRO A 111 -0.83 -10.91 -2.39
CA PRO A 111 -1.46 -10.02 -1.43
C PRO A 111 -2.99 -10.15 -1.52
N PRO A 112 -3.70 -10.20 -0.38
CA PRO A 112 -5.12 -10.55 -0.33
C PRO A 112 -5.92 -9.66 -1.28
N ASP A 113 -6.73 -10.29 -2.13
CA ASP A 113 -7.64 -9.64 -3.08
C ASP A 113 -8.45 -8.55 -2.36
N PRO A 114 -8.43 -7.28 -2.83
CA PRO A 114 -9.19 -6.21 -2.18
C PRO A 114 -10.70 -6.51 -2.11
N GLN A 115 -11.21 -7.36 -3.00
CA GLN A 115 -12.62 -7.76 -3.04
C GLN A 115 -12.93 -8.94 -2.12
N ALA A 116 -11.93 -9.75 -1.73
CA ALA A 116 -12.13 -10.89 -0.83
C ALA A 116 -12.29 -10.46 0.65
N GLU A 117 -11.65 -9.37 1.08
CA GLU A 117 -11.81 -8.83 2.44
C GLU A 117 -13.07 -7.95 2.62
N ALA A 118 -13.68 -7.48 1.52
CA ALA A 118 -14.93 -6.73 1.56
C ALA A 118 -16.16 -7.60 1.92
N ALA A 119 -16.00 -8.93 1.93
CA ALA A 119 -17.03 -9.89 2.31
C ALA A 119 -16.85 -10.39 3.76
N GLY A 120 -16.81 -9.46 4.73
CA GLY A 120 -16.93 -9.81 6.14
C GLY A 120 -18.32 -10.38 6.47
N PRO A 121 -18.46 -11.33 7.43
CA PRO A 121 -19.70 -12.03 7.69
C PRO A 121 -20.79 -11.08 8.18
N ARG A 122 -22.01 -11.26 7.64
CA ARG A 122 -23.23 -10.54 8.03
C ARG A 122 -23.57 -10.72 9.50
#